data_AF-A0A9P6BJ10-F1
#
_entry.id   AF-A0A9P6BJ10-F1
#
_cell.length_a   1.000
_cell.length_b   1.000
_cell.length_c   1.000
_cell.angle_alpha   90.00
_cell.angle_beta   90.00
_cell.angle_gamma   90.00
#
_symmetry.space_group_name_H-M   'P 1'
#
loop_
_entity.id
_entity.type
_entity.pdbx_description
1 polymer ?
#
loop_
_entity_poly.entity_id
_entity_poly.type
_entity_poly.pdbx_seq_one_letter_code
_entity_poly.pdbx_strand_id
1 'polypeptide(L)'
;YIHPALTIEGRYNIRKVFRVWISLNKDEPEVTNIVFDGHTAVISLIQNLRPRLFPLVHLSVPATTTLHFRDSPIGPMIYSHQDSWTLEGIVQSMPLLGWWYDHVVRNVLGAVLTSAGGFLHTANQTTGYLQFRAEEVQKISSEIIEKSNAEIQQRSKEMTKKAQSMVDHARGTVEKRVATAREEVRRMREMMRPLTGQKAITATDIVN
;
A
#
# COMPACT_ATOMS: atom_id res chain seq x y z
N TYR A 1 -16.45 -22.63 13.35
CA TYR A 1 -16.65 -23.57 12.23
C TYR A 1 -16.75 -24.95 12.84
N ILE A 2 -17.86 -25.62 12.62
CA ILE A 2 -18.14 -26.95 13.16
C ILE A 2 -18.36 -27.84 11.96
N HIS A 3 -17.62 -28.93 11.89
CA HIS A 3 -17.73 -29.97 10.88
C HIS A 3 -17.83 -31.32 11.63
N PRO A 4 -18.46 -32.36 11.07
CA PRO A 4 -18.67 -33.62 11.80
C PRO A 4 -17.38 -34.24 12.36
N ALA A 5 -16.24 -33.97 11.73
CA ALA A 5 -14.93 -34.47 12.13
C ALA A 5 -14.04 -33.44 12.87
N LEU A 6 -14.49 -32.20 13.06
CA LEU A 6 -13.57 -31.09 13.31
C LEU A 6 -14.29 -29.82 13.83
N THR A 7 -13.80 -29.27 14.94
CA THR A 7 -14.22 -27.95 15.43
C THR A 7 -13.05 -26.98 15.37
N ILE A 8 -13.27 -25.82 14.74
CA ILE A 8 -12.24 -24.80 14.54
C ILE A 8 -12.79 -23.42 14.84
N GLU A 9 -11.98 -22.63 15.55
CA GLU A 9 -12.24 -21.24 15.85
C GLU A 9 -11.15 -20.33 15.27
N GLY A 10 -11.54 -19.08 15.02
CA GLY A 10 -10.67 -18.04 14.48
C GLY A 10 -10.57 -18.06 12.95
N ARG A 11 -10.74 -16.88 12.34
CA ARG A 11 -10.72 -16.68 10.88
C ARG A 11 -9.45 -17.22 10.22
N TYR A 12 -8.31 -17.12 10.89
CA TYR A 12 -7.02 -17.58 10.39
C TYR A 12 -6.94 -19.11 10.28
N ASN A 13 -7.33 -19.83 11.34
CA ASN A 13 -7.31 -21.30 11.37
C ASN A 13 -8.34 -21.89 10.39
N ILE A 14 -9.54 -21.28 10.34
CA ILE A 14 -10.59 -21.66 9.40
C ILE A 14 -10.08 -21.55 7.95
N ARG A 15 -9.43 -20.43 7.59
CA ARG A 15 -8.84 -20.25 6.25
C ARG A 15 -7.77 -21.29 5.92
N LYS A 16 -6.92 -21.66 6.89
CA LYS A 16 -5.89 -22.68 6.68
C LYS A 16 -6.51 -24.03 6.35
N VAL A 17 -7.54 -24.41 7.10
CA VAL A 17 -8.23 -25.70 6.90
C VAL A 17 -8.91 -25.74 5.54
N PHE A 18 -9.64 -24.69 5.15
CA PHE A 18 -10.21 -24.61 3.81
C PHE A 18 -9.15 -24.67 2.71
N ARG A 19 -8.00 -24.01 2.91
CA ARG A 19 -6.89 -24.08 1.95
C ARG A 19 -6.34 -25.50 1.82
N VAL A 20 -6.14 -26.20 2.94
CA VAL A 20 -5.70 -27.60 2.94
C VAL A 20 -6.74 -28.47 2.22
N TRP A 21 -8.01 -28.31 2.57
CA TRP A 21 -9.12 -29.04 1.96
C TRP A 21 -9.17 -28.89 0.44
N ILE A 22 -9.12 -27.65 -0.06
CA ILE A 22 -9.12 -27.32 -1.49
C ILE A 22 -7.84 -27.84 -2.18
N SER A 23 -6.70 -27.85 -1.48
CA SER A 23 -5.45 -28.37 -2.06
C SER A 23 -5.43 -29.89 -2.16
N LEU A 24 -6.14 -30.60 -1.28
CA LEU A 24 -6.15 -32.06 -1.22
C LEU A 24 -7.23 -32.66 -2.12
N ASN A 25 -8.34 -31.97 -2.32
CA ASN A 25 -9.40 -32.39 -3.23
C ASN A 25 -9.18 -31.79 -4.62
N LYS A 26 -9.47 -32.58 -5.65
CA LYS A 26 -9.38 -32.16 -7.05
C LYS A 26 -10.62 -31.39 -7.47
N ASP A 27 -11.78 -31.89 -7.06
CA ASP A 27 -13.07 -31.44 -7.56
C ASP A 27 -13.74 -30.52 -6.54
N GLU A 28 -14.48 -29.53 -7.04
CA GLU A 28 -15.21 -28.56 -6.22
C GLU A 28 -16.54 -29.16 -5.74
N PRO A 29 -17.07 -28.70 -4.58
CA PRO A 29 -18.40 -29.07 -4.16
C PRO A 29 -19.46 -28.46 -5.08
N GLU A 30 -20.52 -29.22 -5.36
CA GLU A 30 -21.65 -28.76 -6.15
C GLU A 30 -22.75 -28.24 -5.23
N VAL A 31 -23.15 -26.97 -5.38
CA VAL A 31 -24.24 -26.39 -4.60
C VAL A 31 -25.56 -26.73 -5.28
N THR A 32 -26.42 -27.45 -4.58
CA THR A 32 -27.72 -27.90 -5.12
C THR A 32 -28.84 -26.94 -4.76
N ASN A 33 -28.82 -26.39 -3.54
CA ASN A 33 -29.86 -25.48 -3.08
C ASN A 33 -29.31 -24.51 -2.02
N ILE A 34 -29.82 -23.28 -2.01
CA ILE A 34 -29.55 -22.28 -0.98
C ILE A 34 -30.91 -21.73 -0.50
N VAL A 35 -31.18 -21.88 0.79
CA VAL A 35 -32.32 -21.25 1.47
C VAL A 35 -31.78 -20.20 2.44
N PHE A 36 -32.27 -18.97 2.37
CA PHE A 36 -31.83 -17.87 3.24
C PHE A 36 -33.04 -17.12 3.81
N ASP A 37 -33.07 -16.93 5.12
CA ASP A 37 -34.17 -16.28 5.85
C ASP A 37 -33.83 -14.87 6.36
N GLY A 38 -32.64 -14.34 6.05
CA GLY A 38 -32.13 -13.06 6.54
C GLY A 38 -31.06 -13.19 7.63
N HIS A 39 -31.10 -14.25 8.43
CA HIS A 39 -30.15 -14.48 9.53
C HIS A 39 -29.42 -15.82 9.44
N THR A 40 -30.00 -16.80 8.76
CA THR A 40 -29.49 -18.14 8.59
C THR A 40 -29.59 -18.53 7.12
N ALA A 41 -28.48 -19.03 6.56
CA ALA A 41 -28.50 -19.71 5.27
C ALA A 41 -28.30 -21.21 5.49
N VAL A 42 -29.16 -22.01 4.86
CA VAL A 42 -29.02 -23.46 4.77
C VAL A 42 -28.67 -23.79 3.33
N ILE A 43 -27.48 -24.35 3.12
CA ILE A 43 -26.92 -24.66 1.82
C ILE A 43 -26.89 -26.18 1.71
N SER A 44 -27.66 -26.72 0.77
CA SER A 44 -27.55 -28.12 0.38
C SER A 44 -26.49 -28.23 -0.72
N LEU A 45 -25.57 -29.17 -0.56
CA LEU A 45 -24.46 -29.35 -1.48
C LEU A 45 -24.04 -30.83 -1.58
N ILE A 46 -23.34 -31.17 -2.66
CA ILE A 46 -22.68 -32.45 -2.85
C ILE A 46 -21.18 -32.22 -2.76
N GLN A 47 -20.54 -32.80 -1.75
CA GLN A 47 -19.09 -32.79 -1.59
C GLN A 47 -18.48 -33.87 -2.50
N ASN A 48 -17.74 -33.45 -3.52
CA ASN A 48 -16.99 -34.35 -4.39
C ASN A 48 -15.59 -34.58 -3.81
N LEU A 49 -15.45 -35.65 -3.04
CA LEU A 49 -14.18 -36.04 -2.43
C LEU A 49 -13.36 -36.83 -3.44
N ARG A 50 -12.40 -36.14 -4.05
CA ARG A 50 -11.44 -36.73 -4.96
C ARG A 50 -10.02 -36.34 -4.55
N PRO A 51 -9.38 -37.15 -3.69
CA PRO A 51 -8.01 -36.90 -3.26
C PRO A 51 -7.05 -36.82 -4.44
N ARG A 52 -6.25 -35.76 -4.52
CA ARG A 52 -5.24 -35.61 -5.60
C ARG A 52 -4.15 -36.68 -5.57
N LEU A 53 -3.85 -37.21 -4.38
CA LEU A 53 -2.86 -38.29 -4.20
C LEU A 53 -3.41 -39.67 -4.58
N PHE A 54 -4.73 -39.85 -4.59
CA PHE A 54 -5.38 -41.13 -4.88
C PHE A 54 -6.47 -40.93 -5.95
N PRO A 55 -6.08 -40.82 -7.23
CA PRO A 55 -6.99 -40.41 -8.30
C PRO A 55 -8.12 -41.41 -8.60
N LEU A 56 -8.00 -42.63 -8.08
CA LEU A 56 -8.99 -43.71 -8.18
C LEU A 56 -10.12 -43.59 -7.14
N VAL A 57 -9.92 -42.80 -6.08
CA VAL A 57 -10.96 -42.56 -5.07
C VAL A 57 -11.79 -41.38 -5.53
N HIS A 58 -13.08 -41.63 -5.79
CA HIS A 58 -14.06 -40.60 -6.06
C HIS A 58 -15.32 -40.91 -5.26
N LEU A 59 -15.68 -40.00 -4.35
CA LEU A 59 -16.84 -40.15 -3.48
C LEU A 59 -17.67 -38.87 -3.56
N SER A 60 -18.97 -39.01 -3.72
CA SER A 60 -19.91 -37.90 -3.68
C SER A 60 -20.73 -38.01 -2.41
N VAL A 61 -20.55 -37.07 -1.49
CA VAL A 61 -21.21 -37.08 -0.17
C VAL A 61 -22.22 -35.93 -0.11
N PRO A 62 -23.53 -36.22 0.00
CA PRO A 62 -24.52 -35.17 0.23
C PRO A 62 -24.29 -34.55 1.62
N ALA A 63 -24.23 -33.23 1.66
CA ALA A 63 -23.99 -32.46 2.86
C ALA A 63 -24.84 -31.19 2.90
N THR A 64 -25.07 -30.72 4.12
CA THR A 64 -25.80 -29.50 4.43
C THR A 64 -24.91 -28.59 5.24
N THR A 65 -24.72 -27.36 4.76
CA THR A 65 -23.98 -26.32 5.45
C THR A 65 -24.95 -25.26 5.96
N THR A 66 -24.96 -25.04 7.27
CA THR A 66 -25.72 -24.00 7.95
C THR A 66 -24.80 -22.84 8.31
N LEU A 67 -25.08 -21.67 7.77
CA LEU A 67 -24.37 -20.43 8.07
C LEU A 67 -25.28 -19.52 8.89
N HIS A 68 -24.77 -18.97 9.99
CA HIS A 68 -25.45 -17.92 10.73
C HIS A 68 -24.75 -16.59 10.54
N PHE A 69 -25.55 -15.59 10.23
CA PHE A 69 -25.14 -14.23 9.96
C PHE A 69 -25.51 -13.35 11.15
N ARG A 70 -24.64 -12.38 11.43
CA ARG A 70 -24.93 -11.27 12.33
C ARG A 70 -24.76 -9.99 11.55
N ASP A 71 -25.57 -9.00 11.88
CA ASP A 71 -25.41 -7.68 11.29
C ASP A 71 -24.11 -7.03 11.77
N SER A 72 -23.47 -6.35 10.84
CA SER A 72 -22.24 -5.60 11.08
C SER A 72 -22.32 -4.31 10.26
N PRO A 73 -21.60 -3.24 10.64
CA PRO A 73 -21.61 -1.96 9.92
C PRO A 73 -21.26 -2.06 8.43
N ILE A 74 -20.65 -3.17 8.00
CA ILE A 74 -20.19 -3.42 6.63
C ILE A 74 -21.16 -4.38 5.89
N GLY A 75 -22.20 -4.88 6.56
CA GLY A 75 -23.17 -5.86 6.05
C GLY A 75 -23.19 -7.16 6.86
N PRO A 76 -24.04 -8.13 6.50
CA PRO A 76 -24.18 -9.39 7.22
C PRO A 76 -22.87 -10.20 7.20
N MET A 77 -22.37 -10.53 8.39
CA MET A 77 -21.13 -11.29 8.56
C MET A 77 -21.42 -12.67 9.15
N ILE A 78 -20.83 -13.70 8.54
CA ILE A 78 -20.89 -15.07 9.06
C ILE A 78 -20.14 -15.12 10.39
N TYR A 79 -20.83 -15.46 11.46
CA TYR A 79 -20.23 -15.69 12.78
C TYR A 79 -20.20 -17.17 13.16
N SER A 80 -21.09 -17.98 12.58
CA SER A 80 -21.12 -19.43 12.78
C SER A 80 -21.34 -20.15 11.45
N HIS A 81 -20.67 -21.29 11.31
CA HIS A 81 -20.68 -22.13 10.13
C HIS A 81 -20.64 -23.56 10.63
N GLN A 82 -21.67 -24.33 10.31
CA GLN A 82 -21.85 -25.71 10.72
C GLN A 82 -22.09 -26.58 9.48
N ASP A 83 -21.31 -27.63 9.33
CA ASP A 83 -21.48 -28.63 8.29
C ASP A 83 -22.07 -29.91 8.89
N SER A 84 -23.06 -30.47 8.21
CA SER A 84 -23.69 -31.74 8.54
C SER A 84 -23.67 -32.63 7.31
N TRP A 85 -23.06 -33.80 7.43
CA TRP A 85 -22.97 -34.75 6.33
C TRP A 85 -24.02 -35.84 6.52
N THR A 86 -24.68 -36.25 5.43
CA THR A 86 -25.70 -37.30 5.50
C THR A 86 -25.05 -38.64 5.86
N LEU A 87 -25.68 -39.38 6.78
CA LEU A 87 -25.18 -40.65 7.28
C LEU A 87 -25.04 -41.69 6.15
N GLU A 88 -25.96 -41.69 5.19
CA GLU A 88 -25.93 -42.57 4.02
C GLU A 88 -24.70 -42.33 3.13
N GLY A 89 -24.36 -41.06 2.88
CA GLY A 89 -23.15 -40.66 2.15
C GLY A 89 -21.86 -41.01 2.88
N ILE A 90 -21.86 -40.97 4.23
CA ILE A 90 -20.72 -41.39 5.07
C ILE A 90 -20.57 -42.93 5.08
N VAL A 91 -21.66 -43.68 5.26
CA VAL A 91 -21.63 -45.16 5.38
C VAL A 91 -21.10 -45.82 4.11
N GLN A 92 -21.47 -45.30 2.93
CA GLN A 92 -20.94 -45.79 1.65
C GLN A 92 -19.44 -45.47 1.45
N SER A 93 -18.90 -44.51 2.19
CA SER A 93 -17.53 -44.00 2.06
C SER A 93 -16.60 -44.35 3.24
N MET A 94 -17.14 -44.93 4.32
CA MET A 94 -16.45 -45.21 5.59
C MET A 94 -15.09 -45.94 5.52
N PRO A 95 -14.85 -47.00 4.71
CA PRO A 95 -13.54 -47.66 4.71
C PRO A 95 -12.43 -46.78 4.11
N LEU A 96 -12.75 -45.86 3.20
CA LEU A 96 -11.77 -45.01 2.52
C LEU A 96 -11.67 -43.61 3.13
N LEU A 97 -12.77 -43.05 3.64
CA LEU A 97 -12.81 -41.74 4.28
C LEU A 97 -12.04 -41.68 5.60
N GLY A 98 -12.22 -42.68 6.46
CA GLY A 98 -11.51 -42.74 7.74
C GLY A 98 -10.00 -42.84 7.53
N TRP A 99 -9.59 -43.74 6.64
CA TRP A 99 -8.18 -43.88 6.26
C TRP A 99 -7.62 -42.60 5.65
N TRP A 100 -8.32 -42.01 4.67
CA TRP A 100 -7.87 -40.78 4.01
C TRP A 100 -7.76 -39.61 4.98
N TYR A 101 -8.72 -39.46 5.88
CA TYR A 101 -8.70 -38.42 6.90
C TYR A 101 -7.52 -38.62 7.87
N ASP A 102 -7.38 -39.81 8.46
CA ASP A 102 -6.34 -40.10 9.45
C ASP A 102 -4.93 -40.03 8.85
N HIS A 103 -4.74 -40.43 7.58
CA HIS A 103 -3.43 -40.48 6.95
C HIS A 103 -3.07 -39.24 6.14
N VAL A 104 -4.04 -38.52 5.58
CA VAL A 104 -3.77 -37.37 4.70
C VAL A 104 -4.16 -36.08 5.39
N VAL A 105 -5.43 -35.90 5.75
CA VAL A 105 -5.91 -34.64 6.33
C VAL A 105 -5.25 -34.37 7.67
N ARG A 106 -5.23 -35.36 8.58
CA ARG A 106 -4.66 -35.20 9.91
C ARG A 106 -3.16 -34.99 9.89
N ASN A 107 -2.43 -35.68 9.00
CA ASN A 107 -0.98 -35.51 8.87
C ASN A 107 -0.61 -34.15 8.26
N VAL A 108 -1.34 -33.70 7.22
CA VAL A 108 -1.11 -32.38 6.61
C VAL A 108 -1.55 -31.26 7.55
N LEU A 109 -2.71 -31.40 8.19
CA LEU A 109 -3.19 -30.42 9.17
C LEU A 109 -2.28 -30.38 10.40
N GLY A 110 -1.81 -31.53 10.88
CA GLY A 110 -0.81 -31.65 11.93
C GLY A 110 0.48 -30.94 11.56
N ALA A 111 1.02 -31.15 10.35
CA ALA A 111 2.19 -30.43 9.87
C ALA A 111 1.96 -28.91 9.77
N VAL A 112 0.77 -28.47 9.34
CA VAL A 112 0.40 -27.05 9.27
C VAL A 112 0.20 -26.42 10.66
N LEU A 113 -0.35 -27.18 11.62
CA LEU A 113 -0.54 -26.74 13.00
C LEU A 113 0.77 -26.74 13.77
N THR A 114 1.62 -27.75 13.60
CA THR A 114 2.95 -27.84 14.20
C THR A 114 3.88 -26.78 13.62
N SER A 115 3.84 -26.51 12.31
CA SER A 115 4.57 -25.36 11.73
C SER A 115 4.05 -24.03 12.28
N ALA A 116 2.74 -23.85 12.43
CA ALA A 116 2.17 -22.67 13.07
C ALA A 116 2.52 -22.55 14.58
N GLY A 117 2.61 -23.67 15.30
CA GLY A 117 3.04 -23.74 16.70
C GLY A 117 4.53 -23.45 16.87
N GLY A 118 5.36 -23.89 15.92
CA GLY A 118 6.78 -23.51 15.83
C GLY A 118 6.94 -22.00 15.61
N PHE A 119 6.06 -21.37 14.83
CA PHE A 119 6.01 -19.91 14.72
C PHE A 119 5.55 -19.20 16.01
N LEU A 120 4.69 -19.81 16.84
CA LEU A 120 4.28 -19.22 18.13
C LEU A 120 5.41 -19.25 19.17
N HIS A 121 6.22 -20.31 19.21
CA HIS A 121 7.38 -20.38 20.11
C HIS A 121 8.52 -19.45 19.66
N THR A 122 8.76 -19.35 18.34
CA THR A 122 9.73 -18.42 17.77
C THR A 122 9.23 -16.97 17.83
N ALA A 123 7.93 -16.69 17.76
CA ALA A 123 7.38 -15.33 17.90
C ALA A 123 7.59 -14.78 19.32
N ASN A 124 7.48 -15.59 20.37
CA ASN A 124 7.74 -15.13 21.73
C ASN A 124 9.23 -14.81 21.96
N GLN A 125 10.16 -15.51 21.29
CA GLN A 125 11.58 -15.12 21.29
C GLN A 125 11.93 -14.01 20.29
N THR A 126 11.10 -13.79 19.26
CA THR A 126 11.32 -12.77 18.21
C THR A 126 10.64 -11.44 18.51
N THR A 127 9.76 -11.35 19.53
CA THR A 127 9.28 -10.06 20.04
C THR A 127 10.43 -9.20 20.55
N GLY A 128 11.45 -9.79 21.19
CA GLY A 128 12.66 -9.05 21.59
C GLY A 128 13.48 -8.52 20.41
N TYR A 129 13.57 -9.28 19.31
CA TYR A 129 14.39 -8.90 18.15
C TYR A 129 13.68 -7.92 17.20
N LEU A 130 12.35 -8.01 17.08
CA LEU A 130 11.55 -7.05 16.31
C LEU A 130 11.38 -5.71 17.03
N GLN A 131 11.35 -5.70 18.37
CA GLN A 131 11.32 -4.47 19.14
C GLN A 131 12.67 -3.73 19.05
N PHE A 132 13.79 -4.45 19.09
CA PHE A 132 15.14 -3.91 18.87
C PHE A 132 15.34 -3.37 17.43
N ARG A 133 14.83 -4.07 16.41
CA ARG A 133 14.86 -3.61 15.01
C ARG A 133 13.89 -2.47 14.71
N ALA A 134 12.75 -2.36 15.41
CA ALA A 134 11.82 -1.25 15.25
C ALA A 134 12.42 0.06 15.77
N GLU A 135 13.12 0.02 16.92
CA GLU A 135 13.87 1.19 17.42
C GLU A 135 15.01 1.60 16.49
N GLU A 136 15.75 0.64 15.93
CA GLU A 136 16.85 0.93 15.00
C GLU A 136 16.35 1.49 13.66
N VAL A 137 15.25 0.94 13.12
CA VAL A 137 14.63 1.46 11.88
C VAL A 137 13.96 2.81 12.12
N GLN A 138 13.41 3.07 13.30
CA GLN A 138 12.87 4.39 13.65
C GLN A 138 13.99 5.42 13.80
N LYS A 139 15.13 5.04 14.39
CA LYS A 139 16.32 5.89 14.52
C LYS A 139 16.96 6.21 13.17
N ILE A 140 17.10 5.21 12.30
CA ILE A 140 17.59 5.39 10.92
C ILE A 140 16.60 6.24 10.12
N SER A 141 15.29 6.02 10.29
CA SER A 141 14.28 6.83 9.60
C SER A 141 14.31 8.29 10.08
N SER A 142 14.49 8.55 11.37
CA SER A 142 14.66 9.92 11.88
C SER A 142 15.94 10.56 11.38
N GLU A 143 17.07 9.84 11.34
CA GLU A 143 18.34 10.37 10.81
C GLU A 143 18.26 10.65 9.31
N ILE A 144 17.59 9.80 8.52
CA ILE A 144 17.39 10.02 7.08
C ILE A 144 16.47 11.23 6.85
N ILE A 145 15.39 11.37 7.62
CA ILE A 145 14.49 12.53 7.52
C ILE A 145 15.22 13.81 7.91
N GLU A 146 16.02 13.79 8.97
CA GLU A 146 16.79 14.95 9.43
C GLU A 146 17.86 15.35 8.43
N LYS A 147 18.64 14.39 7.93
CA LYS A 147 19.69 14.63 6.93
C LYS A 147 19.10 15.11 5.60
N SER A 148 18.00 14.49 5.16
CA SER A 148 17.28 14.93 3.95
C SER A 148 16.72 16.34 4.12
N ASN A 149 16.17 16.69 5.28
CA ASN A 149 15.67 18.05 5.54
C ASN A 149 16.81 19.08 5.58
N ALA A 150 17.95 18.75 6.18
CA ALA A 150 19.12 19.62 6.21
C ALA A 150 19.68 19.85 4.79
N GLU A 151 19.80 18.79 3.98
CA GLU A 151 20.26 18.88 2.59
C GLU A 151 19.28 19.68 1.71
N ILE A 152 17.97 19.49 1.88
CA ILE A 152 16.93 20.26 1.17
C ILE A 152 16.99 21.73 1.58
N GLN A 153 17.16 22.04 2.86
CA GLN A 153 17.29 23.43 3.32
C GLN A 153 18.58 24.08 2.79
N GLN A 154 19.69 23.34 2.75
CA GLN A 154 20.96 23.86 2.24
C GLN A 154 20.89 24.13 0.73
N ARG A 155 20.33 23.20 -0.05
CA ARG A 155 20.05 23.42 -1.48
C ARG A 155 19.09 24.58 -1.71
N SER A 156 18.06 24.71 -0.88
CA SER A 156 17.14 25.85 -0.96
C SER A 156 17.87 27.18 -0.69
N LYS A 157 18.77 27.24 0.29
CA LYS A 157 19.58 28.44 0.60
C LYS A 157 20.58 28.78 -0.52
N GLU A 158 21.19 27.77 -1.13
CA GLU A 158 22.08 27.98 -2.27
C GLU A 158 21.32 28.47 -3.50
N MET A 159 20.15 27.89 -3.78
CA MET A 159 19.29 28.34 -4.86
C MET A 159 18.79 29.77 -4.65
N THR A 160 18.40 30.16 -3.42
CA THR A 160 18.00 31.55 -3.14
C THR A 160 19.17 32.52 -3.25
N LYS A 161 20.37 32.15 -2.79
CA LYS A 161 21.57 32.98 -2.96
C LYS A 161 21.93 33.16 -4.43
N LYS A 162 21.82 32.09 -5.23
CA LYS A 162 22.04 32.15 -6.68
C LYS A 162 20.99 33.02 -7.36
N ALA A 163 19.72 32.87 -7.01
CA ALA A 163 18.64 33.72 -7.51
C ALA A 163 18.88 35.20 -7.17
N GLN A 164 19.26 35.51 -5.92
CA GLN A 164 19.59 36.87 -5.52
C GLN A 164 20.76 37.45 -6.32
N SER A 165 21.82 36.68 -6.52
CA SER A 165 22.97 37.12 -7.33
C SER A 165 22.60 37.42 -8.78
N MET A 166 21.67 36.66 -9.38
CA MET A 166 21.17 36.93 -10.73
C MET A 166 20.33 38.20 -10.77
N VAL A 167 19.49 38.44 -9.76
CA VAL A 167 18.70 39.67 -9.62
C VAL A 167 19.61 40.89 -9.47
N ASP A 168 20.65 40.79 -8.64
CA ASP A 168 21.62 41.88 -8.43
C ASP A 168 22.42 42.17 -9.72
N HIS A 169 22.81 41.13 -10.46
CA HIS A 169 23.47 41.28 -11.75
C HIS A 169 22.54 41.94 -12.80
N ALA A 170 21.27 41.55 -12.83
CA ALA A 170 20.28 42.16 -13.70
C ALA A 170 20.06 43.64 -13.33
N ARG A 171 19.96 43.95 -12.04
CA ARG A 171 19.84 45.31 -11.52
C ARG A 171 21.03 46.18 -11.91
N GLY A 172 22.26 45.70 -11.72
CA GLY A 172 23.46 46.44 -12.13
C GLY A 172 23.54 46.69 -13.65
N THR A 173 23.04 45.75 -14.45
CA THR A 173 22.94 45.93 -15.92
C THR A 173 21.93 47.01 -16.28
N VAL A 174 20.77 47.05 -15.60
CA VAL A 174 19.75 48.08 -15.79
C VAL A 174 20.28 49.44 -15.34
N GLU A 175 20.91 49.53 -14.18
CA GLU A 175 21.48 50.78 -13.66
C GLU A 175 22.55 51.35 -14.60
N LYS A 176 23.43 50.51 -15.17
CA LYS A 176 24.39 50.92 -16.19
C LYS A 176 23.69 51.48 -17.44
N ARG A 177 22.68 50.79 -17.96
CA ARG A 177 21.92 51.26 -19.13
C ARG A 177 21.21 52.58 -18.86
N VAL A 178 20.63 52.75 -17.68
CA VAL A 178 20.00 54.01 -17.25
C VAL A 178 21.02 55.13 -17.12
N ALA A 179 22.20 54.87 -16.56
CA ALA A 179 23.28 55.86 -16.45
C ALA A 179 23.80 56.29 -17.82
N THR A 180 24.03 55.35 -18.74
CA THR A 180 24.44 55.64 -20.12
C THR A 180 23.38 56.48 -20.84
N ALA A 181 22.10 56.12 -20.72
CA ALA A 181 21.01 56.89 -21.31
C ALA A 181 20.90 58.30 -20.71
N ARG A 182 21.09 58.47 -19.39
CA ARG A 182 21.13 59.79 -18.75
C ARG A 182 22.28 60.65 -19.26
N GLU A 183 23.46 60.06 -19.45
CA GLU A 183 24.63 60.78 -19.94
C GLU A 183 24.49 61.18 -21.41
N GLU A 184 23.87 60.33 -22.22
CA GLU A 184 23.53 60.62 -23.61
C GLU A 184 22.50 61.75 -23.72
N VAL A 185 21.46 61.72 -22.89
CA VAL A 185 20.49 62.83 -22.76
C VAL A 185 21.17 64.11 -22.28
N ARG A 186 22.12 64.04 -21.36
CA ARG A 186 22.91 65.20 -20.89
C ARG A 186 23.75 65.79 -22.01
N ARG A 187 24.46 64.96 -22.79
CA ARG A 187 25.23 65.40 -23.98
C ARG A 187 24.32 66.04 -25.03
N MET A 188 23.17 65.44 -25.33
CA MET A 188 22.20 66.05 -26.25
C MET A 188 21.74 67.42 -25.75
N ARG A 189 21.51 67.56 -24.44
CA ARG A 189 21.13 68.83 -23.83
C ARG A 189 22.24 69.88 -23.88
N GLU A 190 23.51 69.49 -23.73
CA GLU A 190 24.66 70.37 -23.86
C GLU A 190 24.90 70.80 -25.33
N MET A 191 24.70 69.90 -26.29
CA MET A 191 24.76 70.21 -27.72
C MET A 191 23.62 71.13 -28.20
N MET A 192 22.47 71.09 -27.54
CA MET A 192 21.36 72.02 -27.79
C MET A 192 21.43 73.31 -26.95
N ARG A 193 22.52 73.54 -26.21
CA ARG A 193 22.73 74.78 -25.46
C ARG A 193 23.37 75.83 -26.39
N PRO A 194 22.67 76.91 -26.76
CA PRO A 194 23.23 77.93 -27.64
C PRO A 194 24.42 78.66 -27.00
N LEU A 195 25.53 78.75 -27.73
CA LEU A 195 26.74 79.53 -27.40
C LEU A 195 26.41 81.03 -27.48
N THR A 196 26.14 81.67 -26.34
CA THR A 196 26.00 83.13 -26.23
C THR A 196 27.24 83.76 -25.59
N GLY A 197 27.90 84.63 -26.38
CA GLY A 197 29.01 85.51 -25.99
C GLY A 197 30.27 85.11 -26.75
N GLN A 198 30.85 85.88 -27.67
CA GLN A 198 31.01 87.33 -27.88
C GLN A 198 31.65 87.46 -29.30
N LYS A 199 31.60 88.51 -30.12
CA LYS A 199 31.42 89.97 -29.99
C LYS A 199 31.06 90.48 -31.39
N ALA A 200 30.08 91.40 -31.48
CA ALA A 200 29.99 92.31 -32.61
C ALA A 200 31.01 93.44 -32.39
N ILE A 201 31.88 93.68 -33.37
CA ILE A 201 32.76 94.86 -33.41
C ILE A 201 32.06 95.88 -34.29
N THR A 202 31.52 96.93 -33.68
CA THR A 202 31.07 98.14 -34.35
C THR A 202 32.30 98.96 -34.71
N ALA A 203 32.43 99.28 -36.00
CA ALA A 203 33.43 100.21 -36.51
C ALA A 203 32.95 101.65 -36.30
N THR A 204 33.79 102.48 -35.71
CA THR A 204 33.96 103.90 -36.09
C THR A 204 35.13 104.48 -35.29
N ASP A 205 36.20 104.81 -36.00
CA ASP A 205 37.03 105.99 -35.74
C ASP A 205 37.83 106.28 -37.02
N ILE A 206 37.63 107.46 -37.59
CA ILE A 206 38.65 108.46 -37.95
C ILE A 206 37.89 109.77 -38.29
N VAL A 207 38.30 110.84 -37.62
CA VAL A 207 37.82 112.21 -37.73
C VAL A 207 38.53 112.93 -38.88
N ASN A 208 37.77 113.61 -39.74
CA ASN A 208 37.91 115.02 -40.16
C ASN A 208 36.96 115.35 -41.31
#